data_AF-A0A133XEE2-F1
#
_entry.id   AF-A0A133XEE2-F1
#
_cell.length_a   1.000
_cell.length_b   1.000
_cell.length_c   1.000
_cell.angle_alpha   90.00
_cell.angle_beta   90.00
_cell.angle_gamma   90.00
#
_symmetry.space_group_name_H-M   'P 1'
#
loop_
_entity.id
_entity.type
_entity.pdbx_description
1 polymer ?
#
loop_
_entity_poly.entity_id
_entity_poly.type
_entity_poly.pdbx_seq_one_letter_code
_entity_poly.pdbx_strand_id
1 'polypeptide(L)'
;MRKAKGVAEQKPHSGGSMNSLRNDIPTRQASDESRDLLRARHRNYRAAKLTQGLLVLVSILLPVIGVWIGSQVPEIRPYLALASLILLVMETALFDRIQKDRLKRGAKLQEQFDTDIFGLPWNRFVTGAPVEYEDVRRLSAKPLSEKREAHFLAWYEVCIGRLPLYLARLIGQRTNISYDARLRRRYGGWLLTLTLLFGVALLYAGLYKGLPFPDLIMTLIVPFLPVLTWALRERMQQANAAISLTNLNGEWGKIWTKALGGADAMALTVESRSLQDAIYQHRERSPLIFDWVYSIFRSVNEDEAHHAAEDLVRKAEKALGEGGKA
;
A
#
# COMPACT_ATOMS: atom_id res chain seq x y z
N MET A 1 13.08 -51.51 -58.01
CA MET A 1 12.01 -50.49 -58.24
C MET A 1 11.20 -50.32 -56.95
N ARG A 2 11.51 -49.31 -56.14
CA ARG A 2 10.66 -48.86 -55.03
C ARG A 2 10.51 -47.34 -55.13
N LYS A 3 9.25 -46.90 -55.23
CA LYS A 3 8.81 -45.54 -55.56
C LYS A 3 9.19 -44.52 -54.49
N ALA A 4 9.38 -43.29 -54.98
CA ALA A 4 9.85 -42.11 -54.29
C ALA A 4 8.89 -41.55 -53.22
N LYS A 5 9.51 -40.93 -52.21
CA LYS A 5 8.93 -40.00 -51.24
C LYS A 5 8.31 -38.78 -51.94
N GLY A 6 7.10 -38.41 -51.56
CA GLY A 6 6.56 -37.07 -51.73
C GLY A 6 6.10 -36.57 -50.36
N VAL A 7 6.82 -35.61 -49.79
CA VAL A 7 6.40 -34.85 -48.60
C VAL A 7 5.79 -33.57 -49.12
N ALA A 8 4.47 -33.41 -48.94
CA ALA A 8 3.78 -32.16 -49.25
C ALA A 8 4.07 -31.14 -48.14
N GLU A 9 4.67 -30.03 -48.54
CA GLU A 9 5.01 -28.88 -47.70
C GLU A 9 3.74 -28.08 -47.39
N GLN A 10 3.25 -28.18 -46.15
CA GLN A 10 2.17 -27.30 -45.65
C GLN A 10 2.77 -25.94 -45.28
N LYS A 11 2.48 -24.92 -46.10
CA LYS A 11 2.72 -23.51 -45.75
C LYS A 11 1.87 -23.13 -44.54
N PRO A 12 2.42 -22.46 -43.51
CA PRO A 12 1.60 -21.92 -42.44
C PRO A 12 0.86 -20.69 -42.94
N HIS A 13 -0.47 -20.73 -42.82
CA HIS A 13 -1.34 -19.58 -43.03
C HIS A 13 -0.97 -18.45 -42.06
N SER A 14 -0.76 -17.27 -42.62
CA SER A 14 -0.60 -15.98 -41.95
C SER A 14 -1.80 -15.69 -41.04
N GLY A 15 -1.64 -15.95 -39.75
CA GLY A 15 -2.50 -15.50 -38.65
C GLY A 15 -1.71 -14.67 -37.63
N GLY A 16 -0.66 -13.97 -38.08
CA GLY A 16 0.26 -13.21 -37.24
C GLY A 16 -0.10 -11.73 -37.20
N SER A 17 -0.96 -11.30 -36.28
CA SER A 17 -1.04 -9.88 -35.89
C SER A 17 -1.61 -9.65 -34.48
N MET A 18 -2.42 -10.56 -33.93
CA MET A 18 -2.97 -10.39 -32.57
C MET A 18 -2.21 -11.09 -31.43
N ASN A 19 -1.34 -12.07 -31.71
CA ASN A 19 -0.60 -12.79 -30.67
C ASN A 19 0.63 -12.03 -30.12
N SER A 20 1.11 -10.97 -30.77
CA SER A 20 2.28 -10.20 -30.30
C SER A 20 1.93 -9.05 -29.34
N LEU A 21 0.64 -8.85 -29.04
CA LEU A 21 0.16 -7.77 -28.17
C LEU A 21 -0.01 -8.19 -26.71
N ARG A 22 0.02 -9.49 -26.40
CA ARG A 22 -0.20 -9.98 -25.03
C ARG A 22 1.08 -9.97 -24.22
N ASN A 23 1.03 -9.39 -23.03
CA ASN A 23 2.14 -9.43 -22.06
C ASN A 23 1.97 -10.57 -21.05
N ASP A 24 3.03 -10.83 -20.32
CA ASP A 24 3.16 -11.90 -19.33
C ASP A 24 2.79 -11.50 -17.90
N ILE A 25 2.33 -10.26 -17.64
CA ILE A 25 1.97 -9.80 -16.28
C ILE A 25 0.95 -10.75 -15.61
N PRO A 26 -0.16 -11.18 -16.25
CA PRO A 26 -1.12 -12.08 -15.62
C PRO A 26 -0.53 -13.42 -15.17
N THR A 27 0.39 -13.98 -15.95
CA THR A 27 1.05 -15.25 -15.63
C THR A 27 2.18 -15.08 -14.63
N ARG A 28 2.98 -14.01 -14.76
CA ARG A 28 4.16 -13.76 -13.94
C ARG A 28 3.79 -13.45 -12.50
N GLN A 29 2.76 -12.64 -12.27
CA GLN A 29 2.30 -12.31 -10.92
C GLN A 29 1.77 -13.53 -10.14
N ALA A 30 1.29 -14.55 -10.85
CA ALA A 30 0.79 -15.79 -10.25
C ALA A 30 1.90 -16.80 -9.92
N SER A 31 3.16 -16.52 -10.31
CA SER A 31 4.30 -17.38 -9.99
C SER A 31 4.56 -17.52 -8.49
N ASP A 32 5.14 -18.64 -8.07
CA ASP A 32 5.45 -18.88 -6.67
C ASP A 32 6.49 -17.88 -6.11
N GLU A 33 7.42 -17.43 -6.94
CA GLU A 33 8.41 -16.40 -6.59
C GLU A 33 7.74 -15.05 -6.29
N SER A 34 6.81 -14.62 -7.15
CA SER A 34 6.02 -13.41 -6.94
C SER A 34 5.15 -13.50 -5.69
N ARG A 35 4.54 -14.66 -5.45
CA ARG A 35 3.74 -14.91 -4.24
C ARG A 35 4.61 -14.89 -2.98
N ASP A 36 5.82 -15.39 -3.04
CA ASP A 36 6.75 -15.37 -1.92
C ASP A 36 7.15 -13.93 -1.53
N LEU A 37 7.37 -13.04 -2.50
CA LEU A 37 7.58 -11.61 -2.25
C LEU A 37 6.35 -10.96 -1.59
N LEU A 38 5.14 -11.24 -2.08
CA LEU A 38 3.90 -10.69 -1.50
C LEU A 38 3.63 -11.22 -0.08
N ARG A 39 3.91 -12.51 0.19
CA ARG A 39 3.85 -13.10 1.54
C ARG A 39 4.85 -12.43 2.46
N ALA A 40 6.10 -12.31 2.03
CA ALA A 40 7.17 -11.72 2.82
C ALA A 40 6.81 -10.27 3.18
N ARG A 41 6.33 -9.50 2.19
CA ARG A 41 5.84 -8.14 2.38
C ARG A 41 4.70 -8.11 3.40
N HIS A 42 3.69 -8.95 3.23
CA HIS A 42 2.52 -8.98 4.11
C HIS A 42 2.92 -9.25 5.56
N ARG A 43 3.78 -10.24 5.82
CA ARG A 43 4.27 -10.53 7.16
C ARG A 43 5.08 -9.39 7.76
N ASN A 44 5.96 -8.80 6.97
CA ASN A 44 6.78 -7.68 7.42
C ASN A 44 5.92 -6.46 7.81
N TYR A 45 4.93 -6.07 6.99
CA TYR A 45 4.01 -5.00 7.35
C TYR A 45 3.08 -5.36 8.50
N ARG A 46 2.63 -6.62 8.62
CA ARG A 46 1.82 -7.06 9.76
C ARG A 46 2.59 -6.92 11.07
N ALA A 47 3.88 -7.27 11.10
CA ALA A 47 4.72 -7.05 12.28
C ALA A 47 4.81 -5.56 12.65
N ALA A 48 4.98 -4.67 11.68
CA ALA A 48 4.99 -3.22 11.91
C ALA A 48 3.64 -2.72 12.47
N LYS A 49 2.52 -3.17 11.89
CA LYS A 49 1.16 -2.82 12.34
C LYS A 49 0.85 -3.34 13.74
N LEU A 50 1.34 -4.51 14.12
CA LEU A 50 1.16 -5.06 15.48
C LEU A 50 1.88 -4.19 16.52
N THR A 51 3.11 -3.77 16.25
CA THR A 51 3.84 -2.86 17.14
C THR A 51 3.12 -1.51 17.28
N GLN A 52 2.58 -0.97 16.18
CA GLN A 52 1.75 0.24 16.24
C GLN A 52 0.44 0.04 17.01
N GLY A 53 -0.25 -1.07 16.76
CA GLY A 53 -1.49 -1.41 17.44
C GLY A 53 -1.30 -1.52 18.95
N LEU A 54 -0.19 -2.08 19.41
CA LEU A 54 0.11 -2.18 20.84
C LEU A 54 0.27 -0.80 21.50
N LEU A 55 1.00 0.13 20.88
CA LEU A 55 1.15 1.49 21.43
C LEU A 55 -0.17 2.24 21.47
N VAL A 56 -0.94 2.18 20.37
CA VAL A 56 -2.27 2.79 20.31
C VAL A 56 -3.21 2.18 21.34
N LEU A 57 -3.12 0.86 21.58
CA LEU A 57 -3.90 0.20 22.62
C LEU A 57 -3.54 0.73 24.01
N VAL A 58 -2.25 0.84 24.34
CA VAL A 58 -1.81 1.38 25.64
C VAL A 58 -2.26 2.84 25.81
N SER A 59 -2.15 3.68 24.76
CA SER A 59 -2.58 5.07 24.83
C SER A 59 -4.11 5.24 24.96
N ILE A 60 -4.90 4.28 24.48
CA ILE A 60 -6.35 4.22 24.71
C ILE A 60 -6.67 3.75 26.13
N LEU A 61 -5.95 2.74 26.65
CA LEU A 61 -6.22 2.16 27.96
C LEU A 61 -5.96 3.13 29.12
N LEU A 62 -4.93 3.98 29.02
CA LEU A 62 -4.59 4.94 30.09
C LEU A 62 -5.75 5.88 30.48
N PRO A 63 -6.42 6.60 29.57
CA PRO A 63 -7.55 7.46 29.92
C PRO A 63 -8.81 6.66 30.30
N VAL A 64 -8.99 5.42 29.79
CA VAL A 64 -10.05 4.53 30.28
C VAL A 64 -9.82 4.17 31.75
N ILE A 65 -8.61 3.70 32.09
CA ILE A 65 -8.23 3.37 33.47
C ILE A 65 -8.39 4.60 34.38
N GLY A 66 -7.98 5.78 33.91
CA GLY A 66 -8.12 7.01 34.68
C GLY A 66 -9.57 7.36 35.01
N VAL A 67 -10.49 7.31 34.05
CA VAL A 67 -11.91 7.60 34.31
C VAL A 67 -12.55 6.54 35.21
N TRP A 68 -12.28 5.25 34.98
CA TRP A 68 -12.95 4.17 35.69
C TRP A 68 -12.36 3.86 37.07
N ILE A 69 -11.03 3.77 37.16
CA ILE A 69 -10.30 3.42 38.39
C ILE A 69 -9.86 4.68 39.13
N GLY A 70 -9.38 5.71 38.43
CA GLY A 70 -8.93 6.96 39.06
C GLY A 70 -10.06 7.74 39.75
N SER A 71 -11.33 7.46 39.42
CA SER A 71 -12.49 7.96 40.18
C SER A 71 -12.69 7.26 41.53
N GLN A 72 -12.22 6.03 41.68
CA GLN A 72 -12.36 5.23 42.91
C GLN A 72 -11.09 5.27 43.76
N VAL A 73 -9.93 5.41 43.14
CA VAL A 73 -8.61 5.37 43.79
C VAL A 73 -7.84 6.65 43.44
N PRO A 74 -7.96 7.73 44.24
CA PRO A 74 -7.30 9.00 43.94
C PRO A 74 -5.76 8.92 43.86
N GLU A 75 -5.16 7.98 44.58
CA GLU A 75 -3.71 7.79 44.66
C GLU A 75 -3.07 7.43 43.32
N ILE A 76 -3.81 6.79 42.40
CA ILE A 76 -3.26 6.37 41.10
C ILE A 76 -3.15 7.51 40.08
N ARG A 77 -3.86 8.63 40.29
CA ARG A 77 -4.00 9.72 39.29
C ARG A 77 -2.64 10.32 38.86
N PRO A 78 -1.72 10.65 39.79
CA PRO A 78 -0.41 11.20 39.40
C PRO A 78 0.43 10.18 38.61
N TYR A 79 0.34 8.90 38.96
CA TYR A 79 1.05 7.83 38.25
C TYR A 79 0.51 7.62 36.84
N LEU A 80 -0.80 7.72 36.63
CA LEU A 80 -1.41 7.69 35.30
C LEU A 80 -0.95 8.87 34.44
N ALA A 81 -0.96 10.09 34.99
CA ALA A 81 -0.46 11.27 34.30
C ALA A 81 1.02 11.10 33.92
N LEU A 82 1.86 10.66 34.87
CA LEU A 82 3.28 10.40 34.63
C LEU A 82 3.50 9.33 33.55
N ALA A 83 2.80 8.19 33.63
CA ALA A 83 2.89 7.12 32.63
C ALA A 83 2.50 7.61 31.24
N SER A 84 1.50 8.49 31.14
CA SER A 84 1.03 9.08 29.88
C SER A 84 2.05 10.05 29.28
N LEU A 85 2.70 10.86 30.12
CA LEU A 85 3.79 11.75 29.70
C LEU A 85 5.01 10.94 29.22
N ILE A 86 5.39 9.88 29.94
CA ILE A 86 6.45 8.96 29.52
C ILE A 86 6.10 8.32 28.17
N LEU A 87 4.85 7.86 28.00
CA LEU A 87 4.39 7.26 26.74
C LEU A 87 4.50 8.27 25.59
N LEU A 88 4.09 9.52 25.78
CA LEU A 88 4.18 10.57 24.77
C LEU A 88 5.64 10.83 24.32
N VAL A 89 6.57 10.90 25.27
CA VAL A 89 8.01 11.04 24.98
C VAL A 89 8.55 9.80 24.27
N MET A 90 8.18 8.61 24.72
CA MET A 90 8.62 7.35 24.12
C MET A 90 8.13 7.21 22.68
N GLU A 91 6.87 7.57 22.42
CA GLU A 91 6.27 7.54 21.09
C GLU A 91 7.02 8.45 20.13
N THR A 92 7.32 9.68 20.54
CA THR A 92 8.04 10.65 19.69
C THR A 92 9.50 10.28 19.45
N ALA A 93 10.19 9.72 20.45
CA ALA A 93 11.64 9.48 20.36
C ALA A 93 12.04 8.15 19.71
N LEU A 94 11.28 7.07 19.96
CA LEU A 94 11.74 5.70 19.65
C LEU A 94 10.94 5.03 18.55
N PHE A 95 9.65 5.38 18.41
CA PHE A 95 8.74 4.60 17.59
C PHE A 95 9.03 4.71 16.09
N ASP A 96 9.28 5.93 15.61
CA ASP A 96 9.61 6.18 14.21
C ASP A 96 10.88 5.41 13.80
N ARG A 97 11.85 5.32 14.71
CA ARG A 97 13.11 4.60 14.48
C ARG A 97 12.89 3.09 14.39
N ILE A 98 12.05 2.53 15.26
CA ILE A 98 11.73 1.09 15.27
C ILE A 98 10.97 0.69 14.00
N GLN A 99 10.09 1.55 13.49
CA GLN A 99 9.30 1.25 12.30
C GLN A 99 10.06 1.39 10.99
N LYS A 100 11.03 2.32 10.92
CA LYS A 100 11.70 2.71 9.68
C LYS A 100 12.24 1.53 8.88
N ASP A 101 12.93 0.60 9.54
CA ASP A 101 13.53 -0.56 8.87
C ASP A 101 12.48 -1.52 8.30
N ARG A 102 11.35 -1.70 9.01
CA ARG A 102 10.24 -2.51 8.53
C ARG A 102 9.54 -1.84 7.36
N LEU A 103 9.29 -0.53 7.42
CA LEU A 103 8.70 0.21 6.30
C LEU A 103 9.57 0.13 5.04
N LYS A 104 10.89 0.35 5.21
CA LYS A 104 11.87 0.25 4.13
C LYS A 104 11.92 -1.16 3.54
N ARG A 105 12.04 -2.20 4.37
CA ARG A 105 12.03 -3.60 3.89
C ARG A 105 10.72 -3.93 3.16
N GLY A 106 9.58 -3.50 3.69
CA GLY A 106 8.28 -3.72 3.08
C GLY A 106 8.16 -3.03 1.71
N ALA A 107 8.70 -1.81 1.58
CA ALA A 107 8.74 -1.09 0.32
C ALA A 107 9.66 -1.79 -0.69
N LYS A 108 10.83 -2.28 -0.26
CA LYS A 108 11.76 -3.04 -1.10
C LYS A 108 11.17 -4.35 -1.62
N LEU A 109 10.48 -5.11 -0.77
CA LEU A 109 9.81 -6.35 -1.16
C LEU A 109 8.73 -6.10 -2.23
N GLN A 110 7.94 -5.03 -2.06
CA GLN A 110 6.97 -4.64 -3.09
C GLN A 110 7.68 -4.14 -4.35
N GLU A 111 8.80 -3.43 -4.22
CA GLU A 111 9.57 -2.96 -5.36
C GLU A 111 10.14 -4.13 -6.17
N GLN A 112 10.72 -5.15 -5.53
CA GLN A 112 11.21 -6.35 -6.21
C GLN A 112 10.09 -7.02 -7.01
N PHE A 113 8.89 -7.13 -6.41
CA PHE A 113 7.71 -7.65 -7.07
C PHE A 113 7.26 -6.78 -8.26
N ASP A 114 7.09 -5.47 -8.03
CA ASP A 114 6.63 -4.53 -9.05
C ASP A 114 7.63 -4.49 -10.23
N THR A 115 8.95 -4.42 -9.96
CA THR A 115 9.97 -4.35 -11.01
C THR A 115 10.07 -5.64 -11.82
N ASP A 116 9.93 -6.79 -11.15
CA ASP A 116 10.00 -8.08 -11.82
C ASP A 116 8.83 -8.23 -12.79
N ILE A 117 7.60 -7.99 -12.31
CA ILE A 117 6.38 -8.13 -13.11
C ILE A 117 6.32 -7.10 -14.23
N PHE A 118 6.73 -5.87 -13.97
CA PHE A 118 6.74 -4.83 -15.01
C PHE A 118 7.89 -4.96 -15.99
N GLY A 119 8.85 -5.88 -15.78
CA GLY A 119 10.04 -6.01 -16.61
C GLY A 119 10.88 -4.72 -16.59
N LEU A 120 11.04 -4.13 -15.40
CA LEU A 120 11.83 -2.93 -15.19
C LEU A 120 13.15 -3.28 -14.49
N PRO A 121 14.27 -2.63 -14.85
CA PRO A 121 15.55 -2.89 -14.20
C PRO A 121 15.52 -2.42 -12.74
N TRP A 122 16.27 -3.12 -11.88
CA TRP A 122 16.44 -2.72 -10.49
C TRP A 122 17.37 -1.52 -10.34
N ASN A 123 16.91 -0.46 -9.69
CA ASN A 123 17.72 0.74 -9.45
C ASN A 123 18.45 0.68 -8.09
N ARG A 124 19.72 0.25 -8.09
CA ARG A 124 20.56 0.20 -6.87
C ARG A 124 20.86 1.57 -6.28
N PHE A 125 20.87 2.63 -7.08
CA PHE A 125 21.13 3.98 -6.58
C PHE A 125 19.97 4.50 -5.71
N VAL A 126 18.73 4.21 -6.11
CA VAL A 126 17.53 4.65 -5.38
C VAL A 126 17.16 3.68 -4.26
N THR A 127 17.15 2.38 -4.53
CA THR A 127 16.61 1.36 -3.62
C THR A 127 17.70 0.67 -2.78
N GLY A 128 18.97 0.77 -3.19
CA GLY A 128 20.07 -0.02 -2.62
C GLY A 128 20.01 -1.48 -3.05
N ALA A 129 20.58 -2.37 -2.24
CA ALA A 129 20.49 -3.82 -2.50
C ALA A 129 19.04 -4.33 -2.38
N PRO A 130 18.64 -5.32 -3.21
CA PRO A 130 17.42 -6.10 -3.00
C PRO A 130 17.38 -6.76 -1.62
N VAL A 131 16.22 -7.23 -1.18
CA VAL A 131 16.14 -8.09 0.02
C VAL A 131 16.71 -9.45 -0.34
N GLU A 132 17.60 -9.96 0.51
CA GLU A 132 18.24 -11.27 0.36
C GLU A 132 17.23 -12.41 0.28
N TYR A 133 17.57 -13.45 -0.49
CA TYR A 133 16.66 -14.57 -0.75
C TYR A 133 16.32 -15.34 0.54
N GLU A 134 17.26 -15.49 1.47
CA GLU A 134 17.06 -16.12 2.77
C GLU A 134 16.07 -15.33 3.62
N ASP A 135 16.11 -14.00 3.54
CA ASP A 135 15.21 -13.11 4.25
C ASP A 135 13.79 -13.17 3.66
N VAL A 136 13.67 -13.21 2.32
CA VAL A 136 12.39 -13.44 1.63
C VAL A 136 11.83 -14.79 2.06
N ARG A 137 12.63 -15.87 1.98
CA ARG A 137 12.21 -17.22 2.34
C ARG A 137 11.79 -17.33 3.79
N ARG A 138 12.56 -16.74 4.73
CA ARG A 138 12.22 -16.72 6.16
C ARG A 138 10.84 -16.10 6.40
N LEU A 139 10.49 -15.05 5.64
CA LEU A 139 9.20 -14.37 5.75
C LEU A 139 8.11 -15.00 4.88
N SER A 140 8.42 -15.79 3.84
CA SER A 140 7.45 -16.42 2.94
C SER A 140 7.14 -17.88 3.31
N ALA A 141 8.01 -18.55 4.08
CA ALA A 141 8.00 -20.02 4.28
C ALA A 141 6.66 -20.63 4.72
N LYS A 142 5.87 -19.90 5.52
CA LYS A 142 4.54 -20.35 5.92
C LYS A 142 3.51 -19.83 4.90
N PRO A 143 2.45 -20.58 4.57
CA PRO A 143 1.33 -20.02 3.82
C PRO A 143 0.54 -19.00 4.67
N LEU A 144 -0.19 -18.10 4.02
CA LEU A 144 -1.21 -17.27 4.66
C LEU A 144 -2.58 -17.98 4.60
N SER A 145 -3.64 -17.32 5.08
CA SER A 145 -5.00 -17.85 4.90
C SER A 145 -5.34 -17.97 3.42
N GLU A 146 -6.16 -18.96 3.05
CA GLU A 146 -6.57 -19.22 1.67
C GLU A 146 -7.15 -17.97 1.00
N LYS A 147 -8.05 -17.27 1.70
CA LYS A 147 -8.60 -15.98 1.24
C LYS A 147 -7.51 -14.96 0.92
N ARG A 148 -6.44 -14.90 1.72
CA ARG A 148 -5.35 -13.94 1.50
C ARG A 148 -4.42 -14.38 0.37
N GLU A 149 -4.17 -15.67 0.24
CA GLU A 149 -3.40 -16.25 -0.86
C GLU A 149 -4.08 -16.05 -2.21
N ALA A 150 -5.40 -16.21 -2.28
CA ALA A 150 -6.19 -15.97 -3.50
C ALA A 150 -5.99 -14.55 -4.05
N HIS A 151 -5.90 -13.56 -3.15
CA HIS A 151 -5.64 -12.17 -3.52
C HIS A 151 -4.25 -11.91 -4.12
N PHE A 152 -3.31 -12.86 -4.01
CA PHE A 152 -1.97 -12.71 -4.57
C PHE A 152 -1.85 -13.29 -5.99
N LEU A 153 -2.87 -14.03 -6.46
CA LEU A 153 -2.90 -14.58 -7.82
C LEU A 153 -3.13 -13.50 -8.88
N ALA A 154 -3.88 -12.46 -8.53
CA ALA A 154 -4.22 -11.33 -9.41
C ALA A 154 -4.06 -10.01 -8.63
N TRP A 155 -2.82 -9.70 -8.26
CA TRP A 155 -2.47 -8.42 -7.63
C TRP A 155 -2.74 -7.22 -8.54
N TYR A 156 -2.47 -7.37 -9.84
CA TYR A 156 -2.81 -6.43 -10.90
C TYR A 156 -3.94 -6.97 -11.78
N GLU A 157 -4.73 -6.08 -12.34
CA GLU A 157 -5.88 -6.42 -13.16
C GLU A 157 -5.48 -7.26 -14.38
N VAL A 158 -6.05 -8.47 -14.50
CA VAL A 158 -5.73 -9.43 -15.58
C VAL A 158 -5.93 -8.82 -16.99
N CYS A 159 -6.86 -7.87 -17.12
CA CYS A 159 -7.21 -7.24 -18.38
C CYS A 159 -6.07 -6.42 -19.01
N ILE A 160 -5.08 -5.98 -18.22
CA ILE A 160 -3.90 -5.27 -18.73
C ILE A 160 -3.01 -6.20 -19.56
N GLY A 161 -3.16 -7.53 -19.41
CA GLY A 161 -2.49 -8.56 -20.21
C GLY A 161 -2.73 -8.45 -21.72
N ARG A 162 -3.77 -7.72 -22.15
CA ARG A 162 -4.12 -7.51 -23.56
C ARG A 162 -3.22 -6.50 -24.29
N LEU A 163 -2.47 -5.69 -23.54
CA LEU A 163 -1.65 -4.62 -24.09
C LEU A 163 -0.17 -5.00 -24.18
N PRO A 164 0.62 -4.32 -25.02
CA PRO A 164 2.07 -4.33 -24.90
C PRO A 164 2.54 -3.99 -23.49
N LEU A 165 3.63 -4.63 -23.05
CA LEU A 165 4.14 -4.53 -21.68
C LEU A 165 4.36 -3.07 -21.23
N TYR A 166 4.86 -2.20 -22.12
CA TYR A 166 5.15 -0.80 -21.81
C TYR A 166 3.89 0.03 -21.48
N LEU A 167 2.72 -0.33 -22.02
CA LEU A 167 1.44 0.29 -21.65
C LEU A 167 0.84 -0.37 -20.42
N ALA A 168 0.88 -1.70 -20.37
CA ALA A 168 0.33 -2.47 -19.27
C ALA A 168 0.97 -2.10 -17.91
N ARG A 169 2.30 -1.91 -17.87
CA ARG A 169 3.00 -1.45 -16.66
C ARG A 169 2.55 -0.06 -16.20
N LEU A 170 2.29 0.87 -17.12
CA LEU A 170 1.81 2.21 -16.77
C LEU A 170 0.42 2.12 -16.11
N ILE A 171 -0.45 1.21 -16.57
CA ILE A 171 -1.74 0.96 -15.93
C ILE A 171 -1.53 0.38 -14.52
N GLY A 172 -0.65 -0.62 -14.35
CA GLY A 172 -0.33 -1.17 -13.03
C GLY A 172 0.23 -0.13 -12.04
N GLN A 173 1.12 0.75 -12.51
CA GLN A 173 1.63 1.89 -11.74
C GLN A 173 0.51 2.86 -11.35
N ARG A 174 -0.42 3.13 -12.26
CA ARG A 174 -1.60 3.96 -12.01
C ARG A 174 -2.56 3.33 -11.00
N THR A 175 -2.75 2.02 -11.06
CA THR A 175 -3.51 1.26 -10.04
C THR A 175 -2.87 1.47 -8.68
N ASN A 176 -1.55 1.22 -8.54
CA ASN A 176 -0.80 1.43 -7.31
C ASN A 176 -0.99 2.85 -6.73
N ILE A 177 -0.78 3.89 -7.55
CA ILE A 177 -0.87 5.29 -7.11
C ILE A 177 -2.29 5.61 -6.62
N SER A 178 -3.29 5.27 -7.43
CA SER A 178 -4.66 5.72 -7.17
C SER A 178 -5.35 4.94 -6.06
N TYR A 179 -5.08 3.62 -5.97
CA TYR A 179 -5.59 2.77 -4.90
C TYR A 179 -5.10 3.29 -3.54
N ASP A 180 -3.80 3.58 -3.44
CA ASP A 180 -3.21 4.09 -2.19
C ASP A 180 -3.77 5.48 -1.86
N ALA A 181 -3.90 6.37 -2.85
CA ALA A 181 -4.40 7.72 -2.62
C ALA A 181 -5.83 7.74 -2.05
N ARG A 182 -6.72 6.89 -2.59
CA ARG A 182 -8.10 6.76 -2.10
C ARG A 182 -8.15 6.24 -0.68
N LEU A 183 -7.35 5.21 -0.38
CA LEU A 183 -7.31 4.60 0.95
C LEU A 183 -6.81 5.59 2.01
N ARG A 184 -5.74 6.34 1.72
CA ARG A 184 -5.16 7.33 2.64
C ARG A 184 -6.09 8.48 2.97
N ARG A 185 -6.79 9.03 1.96
CA ARG A 185 -7.76 10.12 2.14
C ARG A 185 -8.91 9.73 3.08
N ARG A 186 -9.43 8.50 2.93
CA ARG A 186 -10.49 7.99 3.81
C ARG A 186 -9.95 7.69 5.21
N TYR A 187 -8.81 7.01 5.31
CA TYR A 187 -8.28 6.53 6.58
C TYR A 187 -7.97 7.64 7.61
N GLY A 188 -7.19 8.65 7.23
CA GLY A 188 -6.75 9.69 8.17
C GLY A 188 -7.92 10.46 8.80
N GLY A 189 -8.98 10.71 8.01
CA GLY A 189 -10.18 11.40 8.48
C GLY A 189 -10.92 10.61 9.56
N TRP A 190 -11.24 9.36 9.26
CA TRP A 190 -11.99 8.47 10.16
C TRP A 190 -11.29 8.27 11.50
N LEU A 191 -9.97 8.07 11.49
CA LEU A 191 -9.19 7.83 12.70
C LEU A 191 -9.25 8.99 13.69
N LEU A 192 -9.08 10.22 13.20
CA LEU A 192 -9.16 11.41 14.04
C LEU A 192 -10.58 11.60 14.59
N THR A 193 -11.61 11.42 13.74
CA THR A 193 -13.01 11.52 14.18
C THR A 193 -13.32 10.51 15.29
N LEU A 194 -12.93 9.24 15.14
CA LEU A 194 -13.13 8.22 16.17
C LEU A 194 -12.41 8.55 17.47
N THR A 195 -11.18 9.06 17.39
CA THR A 195 -10.39 9.47 18.57
C THR A 195 -11.07 10.61 19.33
N LEU A 196 -11.59 11.62 18.62
CA LEU A 196 -12.32 12.74 19.22
C LEU A 196 -13.63 12.29 19.88
N LEU A 197 -14.41 11.44 19.21
CA LEU A 197 -15.63 10.87 19.79
C LEU A 197 -15.34 10.07 21.06
N PHE A 198 -14.25 9.28 21.06
CA PHE A 198 -13.80 8.56 22.24
C PHE A 198 -13.44 9.52 23.40
N GLY A 199 -12.69 10.59 23.13
CA GLY A 199 -12.37 11.60 24.13
C GLY A 199 -13.61 12.30 24.71
N VAL A 200 -14.58 12.66 23.87
CA VAL A 200 -15.86 13.25 24.29
C VAL A 200 -16.67 12.28 25.16
N ALA A 201 -16.73 11.00 24.80
CA ALA A 201 -17.41 9.98 25.59
C ALA A 201 -16.78 9.82 26.98
N LEU A 202 -15.45 9.81 27.05
CA LEU A 202 -14.74 9.75 28.33
C LEU A 202 -14.93 11.01 29.18
N LEU A 203 -14.96 12.19 28.56
CA LEU A 203 -15.25 13.44 29.25
C LEU A 203 -16.64 13.42 29.86
N TYR A 204 -17.65 12.99 29.10
CA TYR A 204 -19.00 12.82 29.62
C TYR A 204 -19.04 11.84 30.80
N ALA A 205 -18.37 10.69 30.69
CA ALA A 205 -18.30 9.71 31.77
C ALA A 205 -17.62 10.26 33.03
N GLY A 206 -16.54 11.04 32.89
CA GLY A 206 -15.86 11.69 34.00
C GLY A 206 -16.73 12.73 34.70
N LEU A 207 -17.47 13.55 33.93
CA LEU A 207 -18.42 14.52 34.47
C LEU A 207 -19.60 13.85 35.17
N TYR A 208 -20.14 12.77 34.59
CA TYR A 208 -21.22 11.98 35.20
C TYR A 208 -20.81 11.38 36.55
N LYS A 209 -19.52 11.01 36.70
CA LYS A 209 -18.94 10.53 37.96
C LYS A 209 -18.63 11.64 38.98
N GLY A 210 -18.90 12.91 38.66
CA GLY A 210 -18.70 14.03 39.57
C GLY A 210 -17.23 14.37 39.85
N LEU A 211 -16.31 14.02 38.93
CA LEU A 211 -14.90 14.35 39.10
C LEU A 211 -14.69 15.88 39.07
N PRO A 212 -14.01 16.47 40.07
CA PRO A 212 -13.67 17.88 40.02
C PRO A 212 -12.64 18.15 38.91
N PHE A 213 -12.55 19.40 38.48
CA PHE A 213 -11.74 19.79 37.33
C PHE A 213 -10.25 19.35 37.39
N PRO A 214 -9.52 19.50 38.52
CA PRO A 214 -8.13 19.03 38.61
C PRO A 214 -8.00 17.51 38.42
N ASP A 215 -9.00 16.75 38.88
CA ASP A 215 -9.01 15.30 38.75
C ASP A 215 -9.30 14.87 37.32
N LEU A 216 -10.19 15.58 36.61
CA LEU A 216 -10.40 15.37 35.17
C LEU A 216 -9.12 15.59 34.37
N ILE A 217 -8.29 16.57 34.74
CA ILE A 217 -7.00 16.79 34.08
C ILE A 217 -6.10 15.55 34.24
N MET A 218 -5.94 15.07 35.47
CA MET A 218 -5.01 13.97 35.78
C MET A 218 -5.51 12.59 35.33
N THR A 219 -6.84 12.38 35.31
CA THR A 219 -7.45 11.08 34.98
C THR A 219 -7.82 10.94 33.51
N LEU A 220 -8.10 12.05 32.82
CA LEU A 220 -8.58 12.03 31.45
C LEU A 220 -7.70 12.84 30.51
N ILE A 221 -7.56 14.15 30.75
CA ILE A 221 -6.97 15.04 29.75
C ILE A 221 -5.52 14.64 29.48
N VAL A 222 -4.67 14.53 30.51
CA VAL A 222 -3.26 14.14 30.35
C VAL A 222 -3.15 12.72 29.78
N PRO A 223 -3.88 11.71 30.29
CA PRO A 223 -3.86 10.37 29.70
C PRO A 223 -4.38 10.25 28.26
N PHE A 224 -5.22 11.16 27.81
CA PHE A 224 -5.75 11.18 26.45
C PHE A 224 -4.79 11.83 25.44
N LEU A 225 -3.84 12.66 25.90
CA LEU A 225 -2.90 13.36 25.01
C LEU A 225 -2.07 12.44 24.09
N PRO A 226 -1.54 11.28 24.53
CA PRO A 226 -0.79 10.38 23.65
C PRO A 226 -1.62 9.92 22.45
N VAL A 227 -2.84 9.39 22.66
CA VAL A 227 -3.68 8.91 21.55
C VAL A 227 -4.15 10.07 20.64
N LEU A 228 -4.45 11.23 21.22
CA LEU A 228 -4.83 12.41 20.44
C LEU A 228 -3.68 12.92 19.56
N THR A 229 -2.48 13.05 20.13
CA THR A 229 -1.29 13.51 19.42
C THR A 229 -0.93 12.54 18.30
N TRP A 230 -0.96 11.24 18.59
CA TRP A 230 -0.79 10.20 17.59
C TRP A 230 -1.80 10.32 16.45
N ALA A 231 -3.09 10.45 16.75
CA ALA A 231 -4.15 10.53 15.74
C ALA A 231 -4.05 11.80 14.87
N LEU A 232 -3.68 12.94 15.46
CA LEU A 232 -3.42 14.18 14.72
C LEU A 232 -2.22 14.03 13.78
N ARG A 233 -1.12 13.48 14.28
CA ARG A 233 0.09 13.22 13.50
C ARG A 233 -0.20 12.26 12.34
N GLU A 234 -0.90 11.17 12.62
CA GLU A 234 -1.31 10.17 11.63
C GLU A 234 -2.19 10.81 10.55
N ARG A 235 -3.20 11.62 10.92
CA ARG A 235 -4.02 12.38 9.96
C ARG A 235 -3.17 13.26 9.04
N MET A 236 -2.22 14.01 9.59
CA MET A 236 -1.34 14.89 8.80
C MET A 236 -0.45 14.08 7.86
N GLN A 237 0.16 13.01 8.34
CA GLN A 237 1.03 12.14 7.52
C GLN A 237 0.25 11.47 6.39
N GLN A 238 -0.97 11.00 6.65
CA GLN A 238 -1.84 10.41 5.63
C GLN A 238 -2.30 11.43 4.60
N ALA A 239 -2.61 12.66 5.02
CA ALA A 239 -2.94 13.76 4.11
C ALA A 239 -1.76 14.13 3.20
N ASN A 240 -0.56 14.27 3.77
CA ASN A 240 0.66 14.57 3.01
C ASN A 240 1.01 13.46 2.01
N ALA A 241 0.85 12.20 2.42
CA ALA A 241 1.04 11.05 1.53
C ALA A 241 0.01 11.05 0.38
N ALA A 242 -1.27 11.36 0.65
CA ALA A 242 -2.28 11.49 -0.40
C ALA A 242 -1.99 12.64 -1.39
N ILE A 243 -1.43 13.75 -0.92
CA ILE A 243 -0.96 14.86 -1.78
C ILE A 243 0.20 14.39 -2.67
N SER A 244 1.20 13.74 -2.09
CA SER A 244 2.33 13.17 -2.83
C SER A 244 1.87 12.21 -3.96
N LEU A 245 0.88 11.36 -3.69
CA LEU A 245 0.29 10.48 -4.71
C LEU A 245 -0.48 11.24 -5.79
N THR A 246 -1.10 12.38 -5.44
CA THR A 246 -1.77 13.24 -6.41
C THR A 246 -0.76 13.82 -7.40
N ASN A 247 0.42 14.22 -6.93
CA ASN A 247 1.51 14.70 -7.78
C ASN A 247 2.06 13.57 -8.68
N LEU A 248 2.29 12.38 -8.13
CA LEU A 248 2.70 11.19 -8.92
C LEU A 248 1.67 10.84 -9.99
N ASN A 249 0.38 10.97 -9.70
CA ASN A 249 -0.68 10.77 -10.68
C ASN A 249 -0.65 11.80 -11.81
N GLY A 250 -0.25 13.04 -11.52
CA GLY A 250 0.00 14.07 -12.54
C GLY A 250 1.16 13.70 -13.47
N GLU A 251 2.29 13.24 -12.91
CA GLU A 251 3.42 12.77 -13.71
C GLU A 251 3.07 11.55 -14.55
N TRP A 252 2.36 10.57 -13.98
CA TRP A 252 1.81 9.45 -14.73
C TRP A 252 0.96 9.92 -15.92
N GLY A 253 0.09 10.92 -15.72
CA GLY A 253 -0.77 11.44 -16.79
C GLY A 253 0.02 12.00 -17.98
N LYS A 254 1.16 12.65 -17.73
CA LYS A 254 2.06 13.15 -18.78
C LYS A 254 2.65 11.99 -19.59
N ILE A 255 3.17 10.97 -18.90
CA ILE A 255 3.76 9.77 -19.54
C ILE A 255 2.68 9.03 -20.34
N TRP A 256 1.48 8.87 -19.77
CA TRP A 256 0.36 8.20 -20.42
C TRP A 256 -0.07 8.93 -21.70
N THR A 257 -0.10 10.27 -21.68
CA THR A 257 -0.45 11.08 -22.85
C THR A 257 0.57 10.89 -23.98
N LYS A 258 1.88 10.92 -23.65
CA LYS A 258 2.94 10.60 -24.62
C LYS A 258 2.80 9.19 -25.19
N ALA A 259 2.48 8.22 -24.33
CA ALA A 259 2.32 6.83 -24.73
C ALA A 259 1.17 6.64 -25.73
N LEU A 260 0.02 7.29 -25.50
CA LEU A 260 -1.09 7.29 -26.44
C LEU A 260 -0.80 8.08 -27.72
N GLY A 261 0.12 9.04 -27.66
CA GLY A 261 0.62 9.79 -28.82
C GLY A 261 1.66 9.04 -29.67
N GLY A 262 1.91 7.76 -29.41
CA GLY A 262 2.82 6.92 -30.21
C GLY A 262 4.30 7.09 -29.86
N ALA A 263 4.63 7.57 -28.65
CA ALA A 263 6.02 7.62 -28.19
C ALA A 263 6.69 6.23 -28.20
N ASP A 264 7.99 6.23 -28.46
CA ASP A 264 8.79 5.00 -28.52
C ASP A 264 8.76 4.20 -27.21
N ALA A 265 8.68 2.87 -27.32
CA ALA A 265 8.53 1.97 -26.19
C ALA A 265 9.76 1.96 -25.25
N MET A 266 10.97 2.19 -25.77
CA MET A 266 12.19 2.28 -24.96
C MET A 266 12.18 3.58 -24.14
N ALA A 267 11.85 4.71 -24.77
CA ALA A 267 11.70 5.98 -24.07
C ALA A 267 10.65 5.90 -22.94
N LEU A 268 9.49 5.29 -23.22
CA LEU A 268 8.44 5.08 -22.21
C LEU A 268 8.89 4.14 -21.09
N THR A 269 9.74 3.16 -21.38
CA THR A 269 10.34 2.27 -20.36
C THR A 269 11.21 3.06 -19.38
N VAL A 270 12.01 4.01 -19.88
CA VAL A 270 12.84 4.89 -19.04
C VAL A 270 11.96 5.79 -18.16
N GLU A 271 10.95 6.44 -18.73
CA GLU A 271 10.02 7.29 -17.95
C GLU A 271 9.24 6.47 -16.91
N SER A 272 8.77 5.27 -17.27
CA SER A 272 8.08 4.34 -16.35
C SER A 272 8.99 3.88 -15.21
N ARG A 273 10.30 3.67 -15.47
CA ARG A 273 11.29 3.36 -14.43
C ARG A 273 11.45 4.51 -13.44
N SER A 274 11.58 5.75 -13.92
CA SER A 274 11.65 6.93 -13.05
C SER A 274 10.37 7.12 -12.22
N LEU A 275 9.20 6.86 -12.82
CA LEU A 275 7.94 6.88 -12.08
C LEU A 275 7.91 5.80 -10.98
N GLN A 276 8.36 4.58 -11.28
CA GLN A 276 8.42 3.50 -10.30
C GLN A 276 9.38 3.83 -9.15
N ASP A 277 10.53 4.44 -9.42
CA ASP A 277 11.47 4.89 -8.39
C ASP A 277 10.79 5.88 -7.42
N ALA A 278 9.98 6.81 -7.96
CA ALA A 278 9.22 7.75 -7.16
C ALA A 278 8.09 7.07 -6.36
N ILE A 279 7.43 6.05 -6.93
CA ILE A 279 6.46 5.21 -6.20
C ILE A 279 7.13 4.46 -5.04
N TYR A 280 8.32 3.89 -5.26
CA TYR A 280 9.10 3.24 -4.20
C TYR A 280 9.45 4.22 -3.07
N GLN A 281 10.01 5.38 -3.40
CA GLN A 281 10.38 6.40 -2.42
C GLN A 281 9.17 6.90 -1.61
N HIS A 282 8.03 7.07 -2.28
CA HIS A 282 6.77 7.38 -1.63
C HIS A 282 6.37 6.28 -0.63
N ARG A 283 6.41 5.01 -1.07
CA ARG A 283 6.02 3.84 -0.26
C ARG A 283 6.92 3.65 0.96
N GLU A 284 8.23 3.88 0.83
CA GLU A 284 9.21 3.79 1.93
C GLU A 284 8.90 4.78 3.07
N ARG A 285 8.42 5.98 2.72
CA ARG A 285 8.17 7.08 3.67
C ARG A 285 6.75 7.15 4.20
N SER A 286 5.86 6.34 3.64
CA SER A 286 4.45 6.45 3.91
C SER A 286 4.03 5.82 5.23
N PRO A 287 3.11 6.45 5.98
CA PRO A 287 2.57 5.88 7.22
C PRO A 287 1.77 4.60 6.95
N LEU A 288 1.72 3.73 7.97
CA LEU A 288 0.98 2.47 7.94
C LEU A 288 -0.53 2.71 7.88
N ILE A 289 -1.23 1.78 7.25
CA ILE A 289 -2.70 1.72 7.26
C ILE A 289 -3.08 0.40 7.91
N PHE A 290 -3.92 0.42 8.94
CA PHE A 290 -4.35 -0.80 9.62
C PHE A 290 -5.15 -1.73 8.70
N ASP A 291 -5.05 -3.04 8.93
CA ASP A 291 -5.66 -4.07 8.08
C ASP A 291 -7.20 -4.01 8.10
N TRP A 292 -7.81 -3.58 9.21
CA TRP A 292 -9.27 -3.45 9.31
C TRP A 292 -9.81 -2.39 8.35
N VAL A 293 -9.10 -1.27 8.18
CA VAL A 293 -9.45 -0.19 7.24
C VAL A 293 -9.41 -0.73 5.83
N TYR A 294 -8.32 -1.43 5.50
CA TYR A 294 -8.16 -2.06 4.21
C TYR A 294 -9.29 -3.06 3.94
N SER A 295 -9.68 -3.87 4.93
CA SER A 295 -10.78 -4.84 4.80
C SER A 295 -12.13 -4.18 4.53
N ILE A 296 -12.41 -3.01 5.12
CA ILE A 296 -13.68 -2.28 4.92
C ILE A 296 -13.79 -1.74 3.50
N PHE A 297 -12.71 -1.14 2.98
CA PHE A 297 -12.74 -0.45 1.67
C PHE A 297 -12.29 -1.32 0.49
N ARG A 298 -11.86 -2.56 0.73
CA ARG A 298 -11.27 -3.42 -0.31
C ARG A 298 -12.20 -3.63 -1.49
N SER A 299 -13.44 -4.10 -1.26
CA SER A 299 -14.37 -4.46 -2.34
C SER A 299 -14.64 -3.28 -3.27
N VAL A 300 -14.92 -2.12 -2.70
CA VAL A 300 -15.15 -0.88 -3.45
C VAL A 300 -13.90 -0.45 -4.21
N ASN A 301 -12.72 -0.48 -3.56
CA ASN A 301 -11.48 -0.06 -4.20
C ASN A 301 -11.04 -1.00 -5.33
N GLU A 302 -11.29 -2.31 -5.21
CA GLU A 302 -11.01 -3.32 -6.24
C GLU A 302 -11.93 -3.16 -7.45
N ASP A 303 -13.23 -2.91 -7.22
CA ASP A 303 -14.18 -2.62 -8.30
C ASP A 303 -13.79 -1.34 -9.06
N GLU A 304 -13.52 -0.25 -8.34
CA GLU A 304 -13.04 1.01 -8.93
C GLU A 304 -11.73 0.84 -9.71
N ALA A 305 -10.80 0.01 -9.22
CA ALA A 305 -9.52 -0.27 -9.88
C ALA A 305 -9.72 -1.10 -11.15
N HIS A 306 -10.55 -2.14 -11.09
CA HIS A 306 -10.90 -2.96 -12.24
C HIS A 306 -11.57 -2.13 -13.34
N HIS A 307 -12.56 -1.33 -12.98
CA HIS A 307 -13.25 -0.44 -13.92
C HIS A 307 -12.29 0.55 -14.60
N ALA A 308 -11.41 1.18 -13.82
CA ALA A 308 -10.42 2.11 -14.34
C ALA A 308 -9.40 1.43 -15.27
N ALA A 309 -8.95 0.22 -14.93
CA ALA A 309 -8.03 -0.55 -15.77
C ALA A 309 -8.68 -0.92 -17.11
N GLU A 310 -9.93 -1.38 -17.12
CA GLU A 310 -10.68 -1.67 -18.34
C GLU A 310 -10.82 -0.43 -19.25
N ASP A 311 -11.15 0.73 -18.68
CA ASP A 311 -11.22 1.99 -19.41
C ASP A 311 -9.87 2.39 -20.03
N LEU A 312 -8.78 2.25 -19.28
CA LEU A 312 -7.43 2.56 -19.76
C LEU A 312 -6.99 1.60 -20.85
N VAL A 313 -7.32 0.31 -20.72
CA VAL A 313 -7.06 -0.69 -21.76
C VAL A 313 -7.81 -0.35 -23.05
N ARG A 314 -9.11 -0.05 -22.98
CA ARG A 314 -9.89 0.36 -24.15
C ARG A 314 -9.31 1.60 -24.86
N LYS A 315 -8.86 2.59 -24.09
CA LYS A 315 -8.20 3.79 -24.65
C LYS A 315 -6.89 3.45 -25.36
N ALA A 316 -6.08 2.60 -24.75
CA ALA A 316 -4.81 2.15 -25.33
C ALA A 316 -5.01 1.31 -26.60
N GLU A 317 -5.95 0.36 -26.60
CA GLU A 317 -6.29 -0.44 -27.78
C GLU A 317 -6.74 0.44 -28.96
N LYS A 318 -7.56 1.46 -28.69
CA LYS A 318 -7.97 2.44 -29.70
C LYS A 318 -6.77 3.19 -30.28
N ALA A 319 -5.89 3.72 -29.43
CA ALA A 319 -4.70 4.45 -29.89
C ALA A 319 -3.75 3.56 -30.72
N LEU A 320 -3.55 2.30 -30.32
CA LEU A 320 -2.78 1.33 -31.09
C LEU A 320 -3.42 1.01 -32.46
N GLY A 321 -4.75 0.89 -32.51
CA GLY A 321 -5.49 0.66 -33.75
C GLY A 321 -5.51 1.84 -34.72
N GLU A 322 -5.40 3.07 -34.21
CA GLU A 322 -5.28 4.30 -35.01
C GLU A 322 -3.84 4.48 -35.53
N GLY A 323 -2.82 4.19 -34.71
CA GLY A 323 -1.42 4.27 -35.10
C GLY A 323 -0.97 3.24 -36.14
N GLY A 324 -1.69 2.12 -36.29
CA GLY A 324 -1.44 1.13 -37.34
C GLY A 324 -2.10 1.44 -38.70
N LYS A 325 -2.87 2.52 -38.80
CA LYS A 325 -3.56 2.96 -40.04
C LYS A 325 -2.92 4.18 -40.71
N ALA A 326 -1.87 4.75 -40.11
CA ALA A 326 -1.09 5.88 -40.64
C ALA A 326 0.19 5.39 -41.33
#